data_AF-A0A644XF65-F1
#
_entry.id   AF-A0A644XF65-F1
#
_cell.length_a   1.000
_cell.length_b   1.000
_cell.length_c   1.000
_cell.angle_alpha   90.00
_cell.angle_beta   90.00
_cell.angle_gamma   90.00
#
_symmetry.space_group_name_H-M   'P 1'
#
loop_
_entity.id
_entity.type
_entity.pdbx_description
1 polymer ?
#
loop_
_entity_poly.entity_id
_entity_poly.type
_entity_poly.pdbx_seq_one_letter_code
_entity_poly.pdbx_strand_id
1 'polypeptide(L)'
;MSDTKLTGKQKAAAIIISLGADDASKIYKYLKEEEIEQLTFEISRLQHLSPQVMESTLKDFYDLCLTQKVITEGGFEYARNVLEKAFGAQTASSLLERVTKTMRTKSFEFFRKADYKNLITII
;
A
#
# COMPACT_ATOMS: atom_id res chain seq x y z
N MET A 1 23.85 10.21 16.00
CA MET A 1 22.48 10.66 16.27
C MET A 1 21.63 9.41 16.22
N SER A 2 21.06 9.01 17.35
CA SER A 2 20.50 7.68 17.54
C SER A 2 19.27 7.49 16.68
N ASP A 3 19.38 6.76 15.57
CA ASP A 3 18.24 6.19 14.85
C ASP A 3 17.53 5.21 15.78
N THR A 4 16.68 5.71 16.67
CA THR A 4 15.87 4.89 17.55
C THR A 4 14.80 4.23 16.69
N LYS A 5 15.16 3.07 16.15
CA LYS A 5 14.25 2.19 15.41
C LYS A 5 13.08 1.88 16.34
N LEU A 6 11.90 2.45 16.03
CA LEU A 6 10.71 2.22 16.83
C LEU A 6 10.38 0.74 16.87
N THR A 7 10.04 0.24 18.06
CA THR A 7 9.53 -1.12 18.21
C THR A 7 8.16 -1.24 17.54
N GLY A 8 7.71 -2.46 17.23
CA GLY A 8 6.41 -2.67 16.60
C GLY A 8 5.24 -2.07 17.40
N LYS A 9 5.31 -2.14 18.74
CA LYS A 9 4.30 -1.56 19.63
C LYS A 9 4.30 -0.03 19.57
N GLN A 10 5.49 0.59 19.52
CA GLN A 10 5.63 2.03 19.37
C GLN A 10 5.15 2.53 17.99
N LYS A 11 5.39 1.76 16.92
CA LYS A 11 4.85 2.06 15.60
C LYS A 11 3.32 2.01 15.59
N ALA A 12 2.72 0.99 16.21
CA ALA A 12 1.27 0.88 16.34
C ALA A 12 0.68 2.08 17.10
N ALA A 13 1.27 2.45 18.24
CA ALA A 13 0.87 3.64 18.98
C ALA A 13 0.99 4.93 18.14
N ALA A 14 2.08 5.09 17.38
CA ALA A 14 2.27 6.25 16.49
C ALA A 14 1.17 6.37 15.41
N ILE A 15 0.78 5.24 14.80
CA ILE A 15 -0.28 5.18 13.80
C ILE A 15 -1.65 5.51 14.42
N ILE A 16 -1.92 4.99 15.61
CA ILE A 16 -3.18 5.24 16.31
C ILE A 16 -3.32 6.72 16.69
N ILE A 17 -2.24 7.35 17.14
CA ILE A 17 -2.21 8.78 17.43
C ILE A 17 -2.46 9.61 16.16
N SER A 18 -1.85 9.22 15.02
CA SER A 18 -2.00 9.98 13.77
C SER A 18 -3.40 9.88 13.15
N LEU A 19 -4.15 8.83 13.46
CA LEU A 19 -5.56 8.68 13.06
C LEU A 19 -6.51 9.58 13.85
N GLY A 20 -6.10 10.04 15.03
CA GLY A 20 -6.95 10.84 15.93
C GLY A 20 -7.96 10.01 16.72
N ALA A 21 -8.54 10.62 17.75
CA ALA A 21 -9.35 9.92 18.76
C ALA A 21 -10.61 9.24 18.19
N ASP A 22 -11.27 9.87 17.20
CA ASP A 22 -12.51 9.36 16.63
C ASP A 22 -12.30 8.04 15.89
N ASP A 23 -11.29 7.97 15.03
CA ASP A 23 -10.99 6.76 14.26
C ASP A 23 -10.26 5.71 15.10
N ALA A 24 -9.39 6.13 16.02
CA ALA A 24 -8.77 5.22 17.00
C ALA A 24 -9.83 4.48 17.84
N SER A 25 -10.90 5.17 18.27
CA SER A 25 -11.97 4.56 19.08
C SER A 25 -12.67 3.41 18.36
N LYS A 26 -12.77 3.47 17.02
CA LYS A 26 -13.37 2.40 16.20
C LYS A 26 -12.47 1.18 16.17
N ILE A 27 -11.15 1.38 16.10
CA ILE A 27 -10.15 0.30 16.12
C ILE A 27 -10.14 -0.39 17.48
N TYR A 28 -10.21 0.38 18.57
CA TYR A 28 -10.21 -0.15 19.94
C TYR A 28 -11.33 -1.16 20.20
N LYS A 29 -12.48 -1.04 19.51
CA LYS A 29 -13.59 -2.00 19.63
C LYS A 29 -13.27 -3.40 19.10
N TYR A 30 -12.23 -3.55 18.28
CA TYR A 30 -11.82 -4.83 17.70
C TYR A 30 -10.62 -5.46 18.42
N LEU A 31 -10.05 -4.78 19.42
CA LEU A 31 -8.91 -5.26 20.19
C LEU A 31 -9.37 -6.00 21.45
N LYS A 32 -8.55 -6.95 21.90
CA LYS A 32 -8.73 -7.60 23.20
C LYS A 32 -8.27 -6.68 24.32
N GLU A 33 -8.76 -6.93 25.53
CA GLU A 33 -8.44 -6.13 26.72
C GLU A 33 -6.92 -6.02 26.96
N GLU A 34 -6.19 -7.13 26.85
CA GLU A 34 -4.73 -7.17 26.97
C GLU A 34 -4.01 -6.29 25.91
N GLU A 35 -4.55 -6.22 24.69
CA GLU A 35 -3.99 -5.43 23.60
C GLU A 35 -4.27 -3.94 23.80
N ILE A 36 -5.46 -3.60 24.31
CA ILE A 36 -5.85 -2.25 24.67
C ILE A 36 -4.94 -1.69 25.76
N GLU A 37 -4.68 -2.47 26.82
CA GLU A 37 -3.77 -2.06 27.89
C GLU A 37 -2.35 -1.80 27.36
N GLN A 38 -1.80 -2.73 26.59
CA GLN A 38 -0.46 -2.59 26.04
C GLN A 38 -0.35 -1.39 25.09
N LEU A 39 -1.33 -1.19 24.22
CA LEU A 39 -1.35 -0.08 23.27
C LEU A 39 -1.47 1.26 24.00
N THR A 40 -2.36 1.33 24.98
CA THR A 40 -2.58 2.55 25.78
C THR A 40 -1.36 2.90 26.62
N PHE A 41 -0.69 1.89 27.19
CA PHE A 41 0.57 2.07 27.91
C PHE A 41 1.65 2.67 26.99
N GLU A 42 1.83 2.13 25.79
CA GLU A 42 2.83 2.65 24.84
C GLU A 42 2.47 4.05 24.33
N ILE A 43 1.19 4.34 24.08
CA ILE A 43 0.72 5.69 23.70
C ILE A 43 1.06 6.70 24.80
N SER A 44 0.83 6.35 26.07
CA SER A 44 1.14 7.26 27.20
C SER A 44 2.64 7.57 27.34
N ARG A 45 3.49 6.62 26.94
CA ARG A 45 4.94 6.72 27.01
C ARG A 45 5.53 7.45 25.79
N LEU A 46 4.82 7.43 24.67
CA LEU A 46 5.15 8.15 23.45
C LEU A 46 4.82 9.64 23.59
N GLN A 47 5.70 10.37 24.28
CA GLN A 47 5.49 11.80 24.50
C GLN A 47 5.76 12.62 23.24
N HIS A 48 6.92 12.45 22.59
CA HIS A 48 7.33 13.28 21.45
C HIS A 48 7.95 12.41 20.35
N LEU A 49 7.25 12.29 19.22
CA LEU A 49 7.80 11.75 17.98
C LEU A 49 8.20 12.91 17.07
N SER A 50 9.38 12.84 16.47
CA SER A 50 9.73 13.80 15.43
C SER A 50 8.82 13.59 14.21
N PRO A 51 8.43 14.66 13.51
CA PRO A 51 7.62 14.55 12.30
C PRO A 51 8.21 13.59 11.26
N GLN A 52 9.55 13.55 11.13
CA GLN A 52 10.24 12.66 10.20
C GLN A 52 10.04 11.17 10.56
N VAL A 53 10.04 10.83 11.85
CA VAL A 53 9.83 9.46 12.31
C VAL A 53 8.37 9.05 12.14
N MET A 54 7.43 9.97 12.38
CA MET A 54 6.01 9.72 12.14
C MET A 54 5.72 9.49 10.65
N GLU A 55 6.25 10.35 9.77
CA GLU A 55 6.08 10.23 8.33
C GLU A 55 6.65 8.90 7.79
N SER A 56 7.86 8.54 8.21
CA SER A 56 8.46 7.26 7.81
C SER A 56 7.66 6.05 8.33
N THR A 57 7.14 6.11 9.55
CA THR A 57 6.31 5.05 10.13
C THR A 57 4.98 4.89 9.39
N LEU A 58 4.33 6.00 9.01
CA LEU A 58 3.09 5.97 8.23
C LEU A 58 3.33 5.43 6.82
N LYS A 59 4.45 5.79 6.21
CA LYS A 59 4.85 5.27 4.90
C LYS A 59 5.09 3.75 4.96
N ASP A 60 5.85 3.28 5.94
CA ASP A 60 6.07 1.84 6.17
C ASP A 60 4.74 1.09 6.32
N PHE A 61 3.81 1.64 7.10
CA PHE A 61 2.49 1.05 7.31
C PHE A 61 1.66 1.03 6.02
N TYR A 62 1.66 2.13 5.27
CA TYR A 62 1.00 2.20 3.98
C TYR A 62 1.55 1.12 3.03
N ASP A 63 2.87 1.04 2.86
CA ASP A 63 3.53 0.06 1.99
C ASP A 63 3.23 -1.40 2.40
N LEU A 64 3.10 -1.66 3.71
CA LEU A 64 2.67 -2.96 4.23
C LEU A 64 1.22 -3.27 3.82
N CYS A 65 0.30 -2.33 4.00
CA CYS A 65 -1.08 -2.46 3.56
C CYS A 65 -1.16 -2.65 2.05
N LEU A 66 -0.32 -1.96 1.28
CA LEU A 66 -0.25 -2.13 -0.18
C LEU A 66 0.18 -3.54 -0.56
N THR A 67 1.23 -4.05 0.09
CA THR A 67 1.74 -5.39 -0.20
C THR A 67 0.68 -6.45 0.07
N GLN A 68 -0.01 -6.37 1.21
CA GLN A 68 -1.12 -7.26 1.53
C GLN A 68 -2.29 -7.11 0.56
N LYS A 69 -2.63 -5.88 0.15
CA LYS A 69 -3.73 -5.63 -0.78
C LYS A 69 -3.41 -6.08 -2.21
N VAL A 70 -2.18 -5.88 -2.69
CA VAL A 70 -1.71 -6.34 -4.02
C VAL A 70 -1.72 -7.86 -4.14
N ILE A 71 -1.40 -8.58 -3.06
CA ILE A 71 -1.49 -10.05 -3.01
C ILE A 71 -2.95 -10.52 -3.15
N THR A 72 -3.90 -9.73 -2.66
CA THR A 72 -5.31 -10.13 -2.56
C THR A 72 -6.16 -9.67 -3.74
N GLU A 73 -5.88 -8.49 -4.32
CA GLU A 73 -6.68 -7.87 -5.42
C GLU A 73 -5.95 -7.82 -6.77
N GLY A 74 -4.65 -8.16 -6.81
CA GLY A 74 -3.81 -8.04 -8.01
C GLY A 74 -3.31 -6.61 -8.27
N GLY A 75 -2.15 -6.48 -8.91
CA GLY A 75 -1.48 -5.18 -9.12
C GLY A 75 -2.27 -4.19 -10.00
N PHE A 76 -3.21 -4.67 -10.82
CA PHE A 76 -4.03 -3.83 -11.69
C PHE A 76 -5.15 -3.11 -10.94
N GLU A 77 -5.90 -3.80 -10.08
CA GLU A 77 -6.94 -3.18 -9.24
C GLU A 77 -6.33 -2.22 -8.22
N TYR A 78 -5.13 -2.53 -7.73
CA TYR A 78 -4.39 -1.59 -6.90
C TYR A 78 -4.03 -0.30 -7.65
N ALA A 79 -3.44 -0.41 -8.85
CA ALA A 79 -3.13 0.75 -9.69
C ALA A 79 -4.39 1.56 -10.01
N ARG A 80 -5.53 0.90 -10.23
CA ARG A 80 -6.83 1.57 -10.39
C ARG A 80 -7.20 2.38 -9.16
N ASN A 81 -7.26 1.75 -8.00
CA ASN A 81 -7.63 2.42 -6.75
C ASN A 81 -6.75 3.63 -6.43
N VAL A 82 -5.43 3.53 -6.70
CA VAL A 82 -4.51 4.66 -6.49
C VAL A 82 -4.81 5.80 -7.45
N LEU A 83 -4.99 5.51 -8.73
CA LEU A 83 -5.30 6.52 -9.74
C LEU A 83 -6.65 7.18 -9.49
N GLU A 84 -7.65 6.41 -9.05
CA GLU A 84 -8.98 6.92 -8.71
C GLU A 84 -8.93 7.88 -7.52
N LYS A 85 -8.18 7.54 -6.47
CA LYS A 85 -8.00 8.42 -5.30
C LYS A 85 -7.20 9.68 -5.61
N ALA A 86 -6.23 9.61 -6.52
CA ALA A 86 -5.37 10.76 -6.84
C ALA A 86 -5.98 11.71 -7.88
N PHE A 87 -6.73 11.20 -8.86
CA PHE A 87 -7.17 11.96 -10.03
C PHE A 87 -8.68 11.86 -10.34
N GLY A 88 -9.44 11.14 -9.51
CA GLY A 88 -10.86 10.86 -9.72
C GLY A 88 -11.10 9.72 -10.72
N ALA A 89 -12.28 9.10 -10.62
CA ALA A 89 -12.66 7.90 -11.38
C ALA A 89 -12.50 8.04 -12.91
N GLN A 90 -12.86 9.20 -13.44
CA GLN A 90 -12.89 9.45 -14.88
C GLN A 90 -11.49 9.53 -15.49
N THR A 91 -10.58 10.26 -14.84
CA THR A 91 -9.17 10.38 -15.25
C THR A 91 -8.42 9.06 -15.07
N ALA A 92 -8.68 8.37 -13.96
CA ALA A 92 -8.08 7.08 -13.64
C ALA A 92 -8.40 6.02 -14.70
N SER A 93 -9.68 5.89 -15.09
CA SER A 93 -10.10 4.94 -16.10
C SER A 93 -9.44 5.19 -17.46
N SER A 94 -9.33 6.46 -17.88
CA SER A 94 -8.66 6.84 -19.13
C SER A 94 -7.16 6.51 -19.11
N LEU A 95 -6.48 6.74 -17.98
CA LEU A 95 -5.07 6.41 -17.81
C LEU A 95 -4.82 4.90 -17.85
N LEU A 96 -5.65 4.12 -17.15
CA LEU A 96 -5.57 2.66 -17.14
C LEU A 96 -5.79 2.08 -18.54
N GLU A 97 -6.77 2.61 -19.28
CA GLU A 97 -7.06 2.16 -20.65
C GLU A 97 -5.86 2.36 -21.57
N ARG A 98 -5.17 3.51 -21.47
CA ARG A 98 -3.95 3.81 -22.21
C ARG A 98 -2.80 2.86 -21.86
N VAL A 99 -2.63 2.52 -20.58
CA VAL A 99 -1.62 1.55 -20.12
C VAL A 99 -1.92 0.15 -20.66
N THR A 100 -3.18 -0.32 -20.56
CA THR A 100 -3.60 -1.62 -21.09
C THR A 100 -3.45 -1.72 -22.61
N LYS A 101 -3.75 -0.64 -23.35
CA LYS A 101 -3.56 -0.57 -24.80
C LYS A 101 -2.08 -0.66 -25.21
N THR A 102 -1.20 -0.11 -24.39
CA THR A 102 0.26 -0.16 -24.57
C THR A 102 0.83 -1.56 -24.27
N MET A 103 0.28 -2.27 -23.28
CA MET A 103 0.65 -3.66 -23.01
C MET A 103 0.24 -4.60 -24.15
N ARG A 104 -0.99 -4.46 -24.66
CA ARG A 104 -1.48 -5.26 -25.80
C ARG A 104 -0.60 -5.10 -27.04
N THR A 105 -0.18 -3.88 -27.36
CA THR A 105 0.67 -3.62 -28.53
C THR A 105 2.06 -4.23 -28.41
N LYS A 106 2.66 -4.30 -27.22
CA LYS A 106 3.93 -5.03 -27.00
C LYS A 106 3.79 -6.55 -27.11
N SER A 107 2.68 -7.13 -26.66
CA SER A 107 2.45 -8.59 -26.79
C SER A 107 2.36 -9.05 -28.25
N PHE A 108 1.86 -8.22 -29.17
CA PHE A 108 1.81 -8.53 -30.60
C PHE A 108 3.11 -8.23 -31.36
N GLU A 109 3.96 -7.33 -30.85
CA GLU A 109 5.33 -7.13 -31.37
C GLU A 109 6.21 -8.38 -31.14
N PHE A 110 5.97 -9.13 -30.05
CA PHE A 110 6.66 -10.39 -29.80
C PHE A 110 6.36 -11.45 -30.88
N PHE A 111 5.10 -11.56 -31.31
CA PHE A 111 4.72 -12.44 -32.42
C PHE A 111 5.27 -11.99 -33.78
N ARG A 112 5.53 -10.69 -33.96
CA ARG A 112 6.14 -10.16 -35.20
C ARG A 112 7.65 -10.37 -35.28
N LYS A 113 8.35 -10.40 -34.14
CA LYS A 113 9.80 -10.65 -34.05
C LYS A 113 10.17 -12.12 -33.85
N ALA A 114 9.22 -12.97 -33.48
CA ALA A 114 9.38 -14.42 -33.58
C ALA A 114 9.41 -14.78 -35.07
N ASP A 115 10.61 -14.99 -35.59
CA ASP A 115 10.93 -15.47 -36.92
C ASP A 115 9.83 -16.35 -37.52
N TYR A 116 9.28 -15.93 -38.68
CA TYR A 116 8.40 -16.76 -39.51
C TYR A 116 9.02 -18.14 -39.83
N LYS A 117 10.36 -18.26 -39.72
CA LYS A 117 11.10 -19.52 -39.85
C LYS A 117 10.80 -20.53 -38.75
N ASN A 118 10.40 -20.11 -37.55
CA ASN A 118 10.07 -21.02 -36.44
C ASN A 118 8.60 -21.48 -36.44
N LEU A 119 7.74 -20.87 -37.24
CA LEU A 119 6.34 -21.29 -37.38
C LEU A 119 6.16 -22.52 -38.29
N ILE A 120 7.17 -22.90 -39.08
CA ILE A 120 7.14 -24.09 -39.94
C ILE A 120 7.48 -25.37 -39.15
N THR A 121 8.01 -25.27 -37.94
CA THR A 121 8.40 -26.44 -37.12
C THR A 121 7.28 -26.92 -36.19
N ILE A 122 6.14 -26.22 -36.12
CA ILE A 122 4.96 -26.62 -35.32
C ILE A 122 3.78 -26.95 -36.25
N ILE A 123 4.02 -27.78 -37.26
CA ILE A 123 2.99 -28.55 -37.96
C ILE A 123 3.46 -29.99 -38.09
#